data_AF-A0A7X8VS09-F1
#
_entry.id   AF-A0A7X8VS09-F1
#
_cell.length_a   1.000
_cell.length_b   1.000
_cell.length_c   1.000
_cell.angle_alpha   90.00
_cell.angle_beta   90.00
_cell.angle_gamma   90.00
#
_symmetry.space_group_name_H-M   'P 1'
#
loop_
_entity.id
_entity.type
_entity.pdbx_description
1 polymer ?
#
loop_
_entity_poly.entity_id
_entity_poly.type
_entity_poly.pdbx_seq_one_letter_code
_entity_poly.pdbx_strand_id
1 'polypeptide(L)'
;MIKFIHQGSTYQMQIENGLDLQQILHLDEAIWVAMSAPADAFQCDERFLQFVESDNNGQIGSEELKQAITWLLQQLPDHAAITKEFDGKIKLADICTDNPDGKKLVDSAKYILNDLGESEQDSITLECIRKFQGIVRNRPLNGDGVLSLNSAKASKLPLMQQFLKDAIAATGGSPDVDGSQGVNAAQVNQFLDAVPEFLQWQQMACIPEGEERSDIMTLGENTPALYKLLNENAEQVEHFFRLCKLLAFDARISDKSLGSAAKVQAFDPAKSAEVQEYMLGLPLAQPNAEGKLPLNMEKINPAYRAWWQSLCDNIIRPELKPESDSIDAAAWQQTKALLAPYENYLAGKKGALVEAVPKESLLAYQDCKELRDKAADLIRRDQAVAETLKA
;
A
#
# COMPACT_ATOMS: atom_id res chain seq x y z
N MET A 1 -13.49 -12.20 -56.61
CA MET A 1 -14.66 -13.10 -56.52
C MET A 1 -14.54 -13.81 -55.18
N ILE A 2 -15.50 -13.62 -54.28
CA ILE A 2 -15.45 -14.23 -52.94
C ILE A 2 -15.63 -15.74 -53.11
N LYS A 3 -14.69 -16.52 -52.56
CA LYS A 3 -14.74 -17.98 -52.59
C LYS A 3 -15.35 -18.50 -51.29
N PHE A 4 -16.29 -19.43 -51.42
CA PHE A 4 -16.83 -20.16 -50.29
C PHE A 4 -16.45 -21.62 -50.39
N ILE A 5 -16.06 -22.21 -49.26
CA ILE A 5 -15.80 -23.64 -49.12
C ILE A 5 -16.88 -24.28 -48.25
N HIS A 6 -17.24 -25.50 -48.58
CA HIS A 6 -18.20 -26.26 -47.79
C HIS A 6 -17.46 -26.96 -46.63
N GLN A 7 -17.76 -26.54 -45.39
CA GLN A 7 -17.25 -27.14 -44.17
C GLN A 7 -18.39 -27.63 -43.29
N GLY A 8 -18.40 -28.93 -42.99
CA GLY A 8 -19.50 -29.56 -42.25
C GLY A 8 -20.82 -29.42 -43.00
N SER A 9 -21.80 -28.74 -42.39
CA SER A 9 -23.11 -28.41 -42.97
C SER A 9 -23.24 -26.94 -43.40
N THR A 10 -22.14 -26.19 -43.44
CA THR A 10 -22.13 -24.74 -43.68
C THR A 10 -21.18 -24.34 -44.81
N TYR A 11 -21.45 -23.20 -45.43
CA TYR A 11 -20.50 -22.56 -46.36
C TYR A 11 -19.74 -21.46 -45.63
N GLN A 12 -18.42 -21.54 -45.67
CA GLN A 12 -17.54 -20.58 -45.02
C GLN A 12 -16.72 -19.84 -46.07
N MET A 13 -16.58 -18.53 -45.90
CA MET A 13 -15.72 -17.73 -46.76
C MET A 13 -14.27 -18.18 -46.60
N GLN A 14 -13.60 -18.42 -47.72
CA GLN A 14 -12.18 -18.75 -47.72
C GLN A 14 -11.37 -17.45 -47.69
N ILE A 15 -10.51 -17.30 -46.69
CA ILE A 15 -9.59 -16.17 -46.55
C ILE A 15 -8.20 -16.60 -47.03
N GLU A 16 -7.71 -15.97 -48.11
CA GLU A 16 -6.38 -16.20 -48.67
C GLU A 16 -5.45 -15.01 -48.46
N ASN A 17 -5.98 -13.77 -48.52
CA ASN A 17 -5.18 -12.55 -48.38
C ASN A 17 -5.99 -11.36 -47.79
N GLY A 18 -5.37 -10.18 -47.73
CA GLY A 18 -6.00 -8.95 -47.22
C GLY A 18 -7.16 -8.41 -48.05
N LEU A 19 -7.26 -8.72 -49.35
CA LEU A 19 -8.44 -8.39 -50.14
C LEU A 19 -9.65 -9.20 -49.66
N ASP A 20 -9.46 -10.46 -49.28
CA ASP A 20 -10.53 -11.26 -48.67
C ASP A 20 -10.91 -10.71 -47.29
N LEU A 21 -9.93 -10.26 -46.49
CA LEU A 21 -10.21 -9.57 -45.22
C LEU A 21 -11.01 -8.28 -45.43
N GLN A 22 -10.80 -7.54 -46.52
CA GLN A 22 -11.63 -6.39 -46.84
C GLN A 22 -13.08 -6.81 -47.15
N GLN A 23 -13.26 -7.90 -47.88
CA GLN A 23 -14.60 -8.39 -48.25
C GLN A 23 -15.38 -8.94 -47.05
N ILE A 24 -14.72 -9.54 -46.05
CA ILE A 24 -15.42 -10.12 -44.89
C ILE A 24 -16.14 -9.07 -44.03
N LEU A 25 -15.68 -7.81 -44.07
CA LEU A 25 -16.33 -6.68 -43.37
C LEU A 25 -17.73 -6.38 -43.92
N HIS A 26 -18.03 -6.81 -45.15
CA HIS A 26 -19.33 -6.65 -45.79
C HIS A 26 -20.20 -7.91 -45.72
N LEU A 27 -19.68 -8.99 -45.12
CA LEU A 27 -20.40 -10.25 -44.99
C LEU A 27 -21.50 -10.12 -43.92
N ASP A 28 -22.67 -10.69 -44.20
CA ASP A 28 -23.77 -10.76 -43.22
C ASP A 28 -23.33 -11.56 -41.99
N GLU A 29 -23.69 -11.08 -40.80
CA GLU A 29 -23.40 -11.74 -39.53
C GLU A 29 -23.94 -13.17 -39.44
N ALA A 30 -25.04 -13.46 -40.13
CA ALA A 30 -25.63 -14.80 -40.18
C ALA A 30 -24.71 -15.86 -40.81
N ILE A 31 -23.63 -15.44 -41.49
CA ILE A 31 -22.66 -16.33 -42.15
C ILE A 31 -21.41 -16.54 -41.26
N TRP A 32 -21.30 -15.82 -40.14
CA TRP A 32 -20.22 -16.04 -39.17
C TRP A 32 -20.49 -17.31 -38.36
N VAL A 33 -19.48 -18.18 -38.28
CA VAL A 33 -19.59 -19.51 -37.64
C VAL A 33 -19.76 -19.40 -36.12
N ALA A 34 -19.15 -18.38 -35.51
CA ALA A 34 -19.27 -18.07 -34.10
C ALA A 34 -19.36 -16.56 -33.93
N MET A 35 -20.38 -16.11 -33.20
CA MET A 35 -20.59 -14.69 -32.85
C MET A 35 -19.82 -14.29 -31.58
N SER A 36 -19.42 -15.30 -30.81
CA SER A 36 -18.53 -15.20 -29.66
C SER A 36 -17.86 -16.56 -29.45
N ALA A 37 -16.56 -16.57 -29.23
CA ALA A 37 -15.78 -17.77 -28.89
C ALA A 37 -14.82 -17.46 -27.74
N PRO A 38 -14.58 -18.40 -26.80
CA PRO A 38 -13.55 -18.24 -25.78
C PRO A 38 -12.19 -17.93 -26.40
N ALA A 39 -11.46 -16.95 -25.87
CA ALA A 39 -10.15 -16.57 -26.41
C ALA A 39 -9.15 -17.74 -26.38
N ASP A 40 -9.24 -18.61 -25.38
CA ASP A 40 -8.39 -19.80 -25.23
C ASP A 40 -8.71 -20.95 -26.21
N ALA A 41 -9.81 -20.85 -26.97
CA ALA A 41 -10.15 -21.82 -28.02
C ALA A 41 -9.30 -21.66 -29.29
N PHE A 42 -8.64 -20.51 -29.47
CA PHE A 42 -7.83 -20.23 -30.64
C PHE A 42 -6.38 -20.69 -30.45
N GLN A 43 -5.86 -21.44 -31.43
CA GLN A 43 -4.43 -21.79 -31.49
C GLN A 43 -3.62 -20.61 -32.07
N CYS A 44 -3.52 -19.52 -31.32
CA CYS A 44 -2.82 -18.30 -31.70
C CYS A 44 -1.92 -17.79 -30.57
N ASP A 45 -1.10 -16.78 -30.84
CA ASP A 45 -0.30 -16.10 -29.82
C ASP A 45 -1.26 -15.41 -28.82
N GLU A 46 -1.15 -15.75 -27.53
CA GLU A 46 -2.05 -15.25 -26.49
C GLU A 46 -2.04 -13.71 -26.40
N ARG A 47 -0.87 -13.10 -26.63
CA ARG A 47 -0.72 -11.64 -26.58
C ARG A 47 -1.38 -10.98 -27.78
N PHE A 48 -1.34 -11.59 -28.96
CA PHE A 48 -2.13 -11.15 -30.10
C PHE A 48 -3.63 -11.17 -29.80
N LEU A 49 -4.14 -12.24 -29.18
CA LEU A 49 -5.56 -12.35 -28.84
C LEU A 49 -6.01 -11.27 -27.85
N GLN A 50 -5.16 -10.88 -26.89
CA GLN A 50 -5.41 -9.75 -26.00
C GLN A 50 -5.52 -8.39 -26.71
N PHE A 51 -4.93 -8.22 -27.90
CA PHE A 51 -5.11 -7.00 -28.68
C PHE A 51 -6.42 -6.99 -29.49
N VAL A 52 -6.95 -8.18 -29.79
CA VAL A 52 -8.25 -8.33 -30.46
C VAL A 52 -9.39 -8.21 -29.45
N GLU A 53 -9.23 -8.79 -28.27
CA GLU A 53 -10.21 -8.86 -27.20
C GLU A 53 -10.25 -7.54 -26.40
N SER A 54 -11.06 -6.62 -26.88
CA SER A 54 -11.02 -5.21 -26.52
C SER A 54 -11.68 -4.90 -25.17
N ASP A 55 -12.62 -5.72 -24.72
CA ASP A 55 -13.44 -5.47 -23.53
C ASP A 55 -13.04 -6.31 -22.29
N ASN A 56 -12.03 -7.18 -22.41
CA ASN A 56 -11.49 -8.02 -21.34
C ASN A 56 -12.52 -8.97 -20.68
N ASN A 57 -13.54 -9.42 -21.42
CA ASN A 57 -14.52 -10.43 -21.04
C ASN A 57 -14.04 -11.88 -21.27
N GLY A 58 -12.91 -12.08 -21.96
CA GLY A 58 -12.31 -13.40 -22.23
C GLY A 58 -12.91 -14.16 -23.44
N GLN A 59 -13.69 -13.48 -24.27
CA GLN A 59 -14.30 -14.00 -25.48
C GLN A 59 -14.02 -13.05 -26.64
N ILE A 60 -13.87 -13.59 -27.85
CA ILE A 60 -13.68 -12.81 -29.07
C ILE A 60 -14.92 -12.93 -29.94
N GLY A 61 -15.52 -11.78 -30.25
CA GLY A 61 -16.70 -11.66 -31.11
C GLY A 61 -16.41 -11.30 -32.56
N SER A 62 -17.45 -11.38 -33.41
CA SER A 62 -17.42 -10.92 -34.81
C SER A 62 -17.02 -9.45 -34.93
N GLU A 63 -17.58 -8.59 -34.06
CA GLU A 63 -17.33 -7.15 -34.09
C GLU A 63 -15.88 -6.80 -33.73
N GLU A 64 -15.28 -7.49 -32.76
CA GLU A 64 -13.88 -7.28 -32.39
C GLU A 64 -12.93 -7.71 -33.51
N LEU A 65 -13.22 -8.84 -34.16
CA LEU A 65 -12.49 -9.25 -35.36
C LEU A 65 -12.64 -8.25 -36.50
N LYS A 66 -13.85 -7.74 -36.76
CA LYS A 66 -14.07 -6.69 -37.77
C LYS A 66 -13.31 -5.41 -37.43
N GLN A 67 -13.24 -5.02 -36.17
CA GLN A 67 -12.46 -3.87 -35.71
C GLN A 67 -10.95 -4.09 -35.94
N ALA A 68 -10.41 -5.24 -35.54
CA ALA A 68 -9.01 -5.59 -35.77
C ALA A 68 -8.65 -5.63 -37.27
N ILE A 69 -9.51 -6.21 -38.10
CA ILE A 69 -9.36 -6.22 -39.57
C ILE A 69 -9.40 -4.81 -40.13
N THR A 70 -10.38 -4.00 -39.72
CA THR A 70 -10.52 -2.61 -40.17
C THR A 70 -9.26 -1.82 -39.83
N TRP A 71 -8.74 -1.96 -38.61
CA TRP A 71 -7.49 -1.32 -38.19
C TRP A 71 -6.31 -1.77 -39.05
N LEU A 72 -6.12 -3.08 -39.26
CA LEU A 72 -5.04 -3.61 -40.10
C LEU A 72 -5.06 -3.02 -41.52
N LEU A 73 -6.24 -2.99 -42.15
CA LEU A 73 -6.43 -2.49 -43.51
C LEU A 73 -6.27 -0.96 -43.62
N GLN A 74 -6.50 -0.22 -42.53
CA GLN A 74 -6.20 1.21 -42.44
C GLN A 74 -4.70 1.48 -42.35
N GLN A 75 -3.96 0.63 -41.63
CA GLN A 75 -2.51 0.83 -41.43
C GLN A 75 -1.67 0.30 -42.60
N LEU A 76 -2.14 -0.71 -43.34
CA LEU A 76 -1.44 -1.26 -44.49
C LEU A 76 -2.32 -1.12 -45.75
N PRO A 77 -2.12 -0.10 -46.60
CA PRO A 77 -3.01 0.20 -47.72
C PRO A 77 -2.87 -0.77 -48.90
N ASP A 78 -1.73 -1.48 -49.03
CA ASP A 78 -1.58 -2.55 -50.03
C ASP A 78 -2.16 -3.88 -49.50
N HIS A 79 -3.49 -4.01 -49.60
CA HIS A 79 -4.22 -5.19 -49.10
C HIS A 79 -3.82 -6.49 -49.81
N ALA A 80 -3.29 -6.41 -51.04
CA ALA A 80 -2.85 -7.58 -51.79
C ALA A 80 -1.54 -8.17 -51.25
N ALA A 81 -0.71 -7.35 -50.59
CA ALA A 81 0.54 -7.77 -49.97
C ALA A 81 0.35 -8.53 -48.63
N ILE A 82 -0.85 -8.48 -48.05
CA ILE A 82 -1.19 -9.24 -46.84
C ILE A 82 -1.50 -10.69 -47.25
N THR A 83 -0.48 -11.56 -47.25
CA THR A 83 -0.62 -12.96 -47.66
C THR A 83 -0.19 -13.94 -46.57
N LYS A 84 -0.46 -15.24 -46.78
CA LYS A 84 -0.04 -16.31 -45.86
C LYS A 84 1.47 -16.51 -45.84
N GLU A 85 2.15 -16.09 -46.90
CA GLU A 85 3.60 -16.18 -47.09
C GLU A 85 4.37 -14.97 -46.53
N PHE A 86 3.72 -14.16 -45.67
CA PHE A 86 4.33 -13.00 -45.04
C PHE A 86 5.61 -13.38 -44.27
N ASP A 87 6.70 -12.65 -44.51
CA ASP A 87 8.03 -12.94 -43.98
C ASP A 87 8.29 -12.35 -42.58
N GLY A 88 7.28 -11.69 -41.98
CA GLY A 88 7.37 -11.07 -40.67
C GLY A 88 7.97 -9.66 -40.67
N LYS A 89 8.22 -9.05 -41.84
CA LYS A 89 8.84 -7.72 -41.97
C LYS A 89 7.85 -6.71 -42.54
N ILE A 90 7.63 -5.63 -41.79
CA ILE A 90 6.83 -4.49 -42.27
C ILE A 90 7.80 -3.37 -42.64
N LYS A 91 7.82 -2.94 -43.90
CA LYS A 91 8.58 -1.74 -44.27
C LYS A 91 7.86 -0.51 -43.75
N LEU A 92 8.63 0.46 -43.25
CA LEU A 92 8.05 1.70 -42.71
C LEU A 92 7.33 2.51 -43.79
N ALA A 93 7.76 2.38 -45.05
CA ALA A 93 7.12 3.00 -46.19
C ALA A 93 5.76 2.37 -46.57
N ASP A 94 5.51 1.13 -46.12
CA ASP A 94 4.27 0.41 -46.40
C ASP A 94 3.16 0.76 -45.37
N ILE A 95 3.49 1.48 -44.30
CA ILE A 95 2.52 1.94 -43.28
C ILE A 95 1.85 3.23 -43.74
N CYS A 96 0.52 3.28 -43.68
CA CYS A 96 -0.27 4.47 -44.02
C CYS A 96 0.02 5.61 -43.04
N THR A 97 0.54 6.74 -43.52
CA THR A 97 0.81 7.93 -42.67
C THR A 97 -0.21 9.05 -42.88
N ASP A 98 -1.32 8.77 -43.55
CA ASP A 98 -2.39 9.76 -43.78
C ASP A 98 -3.26 9.97 -42.54
N ASN A 99 -3.23 9.03 -41.59
CA ASN A 99 -3.95 9.11 -40.32
C ASN A 99 -2.98 9.26 -39.13
N PRO A 100 -3.45 9.79 -37.97
CA PRO A 100 -2.60 9.99 -36.80
C PRO A 100 -1.97 8.71 -36.25
N ASP A 101 -2.68 7.58 -36.30
CA ASP A 101 -2.22 6.32 -35.70
C ASP A 101 -1.08 5.70 -36.50
N GLY A 102 -1.17 5.72 -37.83
CA GLY A 102 -0.10 5.23 -38.68
C GLY A 102 1.16 6.10 -38.65
N LYS A 103 1.02 7.42 -38.43
CA LYS A 103 2.18 8.28 -38.11
C LYS A 103 2.85 7.84 -36.82
N LYS A 104 2.06 7.58 -35.76
CA LYS A 104 2.59 7.09 -34.49
C LYS A 104 3.28 5.73 -34.65
N LEU A 105 2.70 4.79 -35.40
CA LEU A 105 3.33 3.50 -35.70
C LEU A 105 4.71 3.64 -36.34
N VAL A 106 4.82 4.51 -37.36
CA VAL A 106 6.10 4.78 -38.02
C VAL A 106 7.09 5.45 -37.07
N ASP A 107 6.65 6.42 -36.28
CA ASP A 107 7.50 7.11 -35.31
C ASP A 107 8.00 6.15 -34.19
N SER A 108 7.13 5.29 -33.67
CA SER A 108 7.46 4.23 -32.71
C SER A 108 8.45 3.24 -33.31
N ALA A 109 8.23 2.77 -34.54
CA ALA A 109 9.13 1.85 -35.20
C ALA A 109 10.52 2.47 -35.43
N LYS A 110 10.59 3.73 -35.87
CA LYS A 110 11.86 4.48 -35.98
C LYS A 110 12.57 4.63 -34.64
N TYR A 111 11.80 4.93 -33.59
CA TYR A 111 12.34 5.05 -32.23
C TYR A 111 12.96 3.73 -31.77
N ILE A 112 12.24 2.61 -31.95
CA ILE A 112 12.72 1.25 -31.64
C ILE A 112 14.02 0.94 -32.41
N LEU A 113 14.04 1.14 -33.72
CA LEU A 113 15.20 0.84 -34.56
C LEU A 113 16.41 1.69 -34.19
N ASN A 114 16.22 2.99 -33.97
CA ASN A 114 17.29 3.89 -33.53
C ASN A 114 17.87 3.46 -32.19
N ASP A 115 17.02 3.05 -31.25
CA ASP A 115 17.44 2.59 -29.92
C ASP A 115 18.22 1.27 -29.95
N LEU A 116 17.85 0.38 -30.87
CA LEU A 116 18.59 -0.86 -31.16
C LEU A 116 19.91 -0.62 -31.92
N GLY A 117 20.20 0.62 -32.34
CA GLY A 117 21.37 0.94 -33.16
C GLY A 117 21.22 0.55 -34.64
N GLU A 118 19.99 0.32 -35.09
CA GLU A 118 19.63 -0.12 -36.45
C GLU A 118 18.92 1.02 -37.22
N SER A 119 19.35 2.28 -37.05
CA SER A 119 18.67 3.46 -37.60
C SER A 119 18.55 3.49 -39.13
N GLU A 120 19.44 2.78 -39.83
CA GLU A 120 19.44 2.66 -41.30
C GLU A 120 18.47 1.60 -41.81
N GLN A 121 17.87 0.80 -40.94
CA GLN A 121 16.89 -0.21 -41.32
C GLN A 121 15.55 0.44 -41.67
N ASP A 122 14.96 0.02 -42.80
CA ASP A 122 13.70 0.55 -43.34
C ASP A 122 12.49 -0.33 -43.02
N SER A 123 12.66 -1.35 -42.18
CA SER A 123 11.62 -2.31 -41.79
C SER A 123 11.69 -2.68 -40.32
N ILE A 124 10.53 -3.00 -39.75
CA ILE A 124 10.37 -3.44 -38.35
C ILE A 124 9.89 -4.89 -38.32
N THR A 125 10.34 -5.62 -37.30
CA THR A 125 9.91 -7.00 -37.03
C THR A 125 9.45 -7.15 -35.60
N LEU A 126 8.69 -8.22 -35.31
CA LEU A 126 8.34 -8.57 -33.94
C LEU A 126 9.57 -8.87 -33.08
N GLU A 127 10.65 -9.38 -33.67
CA GLU A 127 11.92 -9.61 -32.98
C GLU A 127 12.56 -8.29 -32.53
N CYS A 128 12.57 -7.24 -33.38
CA CYS A 128 13.02 -5.90 -33.01
C CYS A 128 12.21 -5.37 -31.82
N ILE A 129 10.88 -5.48 -31.87
CA ILE A 129 10.00 -5.03 -30.78
C ILE A 129 10.29 -5.80 -29.48
N ARG A 130 10.44 -7.13 -29.54
CA ARG A 130 10.75 -7.96 -28.36
C ARG A 130 12.13 -7.64 -27.76
N LYS A 131 13.16 -7.45 -28.60
CA LYS A 131 14.49 -7.02 -28.14
C LYS A 131 14.42 -5.67 -27.44
N PHE A 132 13.72 -4.71 -28.04
CA PHE A 132 13.54 -3.39 -27.48
C PHE A 132 12.79 -3.43 -26.14
N GLN A 133 11.69 -4.17 -26.04
CA GLN A 133 10.97 -4.38 -24.78
C GLN A 133 11.88 -4.95 -23.68
N GLY A 134 12.78 -5.88 -24.02
CA GLY A 134 13.78 -6.42 -23.09
C GLY A 134 14.79 -5.37 -22.60
N ILE A 135 15.17 -4.41 -23.45
CA ILE A 135 16.07 -3.31 -23.09
C ILE A 135 15.35 -2.28 -22.23
N VAL A 136 14.15 -1.85 -22.65
CA VAL A 136 13.38 -0.81 -21.96
C VAL A 136 13.04 -1.22 -20.54
N ARG A 137 12.73 -2.50 -20.31
CA ARG A 137 12.45 -3.06 -18.98
C ARG A 137 13.47 -2.61 -17.93
N ASN A 138 14.76 -2.56 -18.26
CA ASN A 138 15.83 -2.25 -17.30
C ASN A 138 16.22 -0.76 -17.26
N ARG A 139 15.52 0.10 -18.00
CA ARG A 139 15.79 1.55 -18.01
C ARG A 139 15.33 2.18 -16.70
N PRO A 140 15.91 3.33 -16.32
CA PRO A 140 15.39 4.14 -15.22
C PRO A 140 13.92 4.53 -15.39
N LEU A 141 13.50 4.80 -16.63
CA LEU A 141 12.11 5.09 -17.00
C LEU A 141 11.74 4.09 -18.10
N ASN A 142 10.86 3.16 -17.76
CA ASN A 142 10.51 1.99 -18.58
C ASN A 142 9.04 2.00 -19.04
N GLY A 143 8.23 2.96 -18.56
CA GLY A 143 6.88 3.18 -19.03
C GLY A 143 5.80 2.38 -18.32
N ASP A 144 6.06 1.85 -17.14
CA ASP A 144 5.05 1.14 -16.35
C ASP A 144 4.32 2.04 -15.33
N GLY A 145 4.72 3.31 -15.22
CA GLY A 145 4.18 4.29 -14.28
C GLY A 145 4.66 4.14 -12.85
N VAL A 146 5.70 3.32 -12.62
CA VAL A 146 6.29 3.03 -11.31
C VAL A 146 7.70 3.60 -11.23
N LEU A 147 7.96 4.43 -10.22
CA LEU A 147 9.30 4.94 -9.96
C LEU A 147 10.04 4.03 -8.96
N SER A 148 10.96 3.20 -9.47
CA SER A 148 11.86 2.40 -8.64
C SER A 148 13.13 3.16 -8.27
N LEU A 149 14.01 2.54 -7.46
CA LEU A 149 15.31 3.13 -7.15
C LEU A 149 16.17 3.38 -8.41
N ASN A 150 15.94 2.63 -9.49
CA ASN A 150 16.61 2.86 -10.76
C ASN A 150 16.16 4.19 -11.40
N SER A 151 14.88 4.56 -11.26
CA SER A 151 14.31 5.82 -11.75
C SER A 151 14.98 7.06 -11.16
N ALA A 152 15.56 6.96 -9.95
CA ALA A 152 16.35 8.03 -9.37
C ALA A 152 17.52 8.49 -10.28
N LYS A 153 18.08 7.59 -11.11
CA LYS A 153 19.15 7.93 -12.06
C LYS A 153 18.70 8.87 -13.18
N ALA A 154 17.40 8.91 -13.48
CA ALA A 154 16.82 9.86 -14.44
C ALA A 154 16.52 11.23 -13.84
N SER A 155 16.73 11.38 -12.52
CA SER A 155 16.62 12.63 -11.79
C SER A 155 17.98 13.29 -11.61
N LYS A 156 18.00 14.62 -11.65
CA LYS A 156 19.16 15.42 -11.26
C LYS A 156 19.13 15.81 -9.77
N LEU A 157 18.07 15.44 -9.05
CA LEU A 157 17.86 15.81 -7.66
C LEU A 157 18.56 14.80 -6.72
N PRO A 158 19.57 15.21 -5.93
CA PRO A 158 20.35 14.27 -5.12
C PRO A 158 19.53 13.46 -4.12
N LEU A 159 18.50 14.06 -3.53
CA LEU A 159 17.63 13.37 -2.55
C LEU A 159 16.65 12.38 -3.17
N MET A 160 16.50 12.33 -4.50
CA MET A 160 15.48 11.50 -5.16
C MET A 160 15.63 10.02 -4.81
N GLN A 161 16.87 9.52 -4.74
CA GLN A 161 17.12 8.12 -4.41
C GLN A 161 16.67 7.76 -2.99
N GLN A 162 16.98 8.62 -2.02
CA GLN A 162 16.60 8.41 -0.62
C GLN A 162 15.09 8.60 -0.43
N PHE A 163 14.50 9.59 -1.11
CA PHE A 163 13.06 9.80 -1.17
C PHE A 163 12.32 8.55 -1.66
N LEU A 164 12.71 7.99 -2.81
CA LEU A 164 12.05 6.80 -3.36
C LEU A 164 12.21 5.60 -2.42
N LYS A 165 13.39 5.42 -1.82
CA LYS A 165 13.63 4.36 -0.83
C LYS A 165 12.66 4.46 0.35
N ASP A 166 12.51 5.64 0.92
CA ASP A 166 11.63 5.86 2.08
C ASP A 166 10.16 5.75 1.68
N ALA A 167 9.79 6.25 0.50
CA ALA A 167 8.43 6.14 -0.02
C ALA A 167 8.01 4.69 -0.29
N ILE A 168 8.90 3.86 -0.86
CA ILE A 168 8.66 2.42 -1.05
C ILE A 168 8.44 1.74 0.31
N ALA A 169 9.32 1.98 1.28
CA ALA A 169 9.23 1.37 2.60
C ALA A 169 7.94 1.79 3.35
N ALA A 170 7.53 3.05 3.22
CA ALA A 170 6.34 3.59 3.88
C ALA A 170 5.03 3.10 3.25
N THR A 171 4.96 3.05 1.91
CA THR A 171 3.71 2.74 1.18
C THR A 171 3.52 1.26 0.87
N GLY A 172 4.53 0.43 1.10
CA GLY A 172 4.56 -0.98 0.68
C GLY A 172 4.97 -1.17 -0.78
N GLY A 173 5.09 -0.08 -1.55
CA GLY A 173 5.52 -0.09 -2.94
C GLY A 173 4.50 -0.69 -3.91
N SER A 174 4.88 -0.67 -5.18
CA SER A 174 4.21 -1.35 -6.29
C SER A 174 5.27 -2.13 -7.09
N PRO A 175 4.94 -3.32 -7.63
CA PRO A 175 5.84 -4.04 -8.52
C PRO A 175 6.17 -3.21 -9.77
N ASP A 176 7.46 -3.08 -10.06
CA ASP A 176 8.00 -2.54 -11.32
C ASP A 176 8.12 -3.70 -12.34
N VAL A 177 8.01 -3.42 -13.63
CA VAL A 177 8.17 -4.39 -14.72
C VAL A 177 9.52 -5.09 -14.69
N ASP A 178 10.57 -4.46 -14.16
CA ASP A 178 11.88 -5.10 -13.96
C ASP A 178 11.92 -6.14 -12.82
N GLY A 179 10.85 -6.23 -12.03
CA GLY A 179 10.69 -7.11 -10.88
C GLY A 179 11.10 -6.47 -9.55
N SER A 180 11.61 -5.25 -9.56
CA SER A 180 11.87 -4.46 -8.35
C SER A 180 10.58 -3.87 -7.77
N GLN A 181 10.71 -3.15 -6.66
CA GLN A 181 9.61 -2.39 -6.06
C GLN A 181 9.87 -0.91 -6.30
N GLY A 182 8.82 -0.19 -6.64
CA GLY A 182 8.83 1.27 -6.76
C GLY A 182 7.58 1.90 -6.18
N VAL A 183 7.33 3.15 -6.50
CA VAL A 183 6.11 3.87 -6.12
C VAL A 183 5.43 4.46 -7.34
N ASN A 184 4.12 4.28 -7.42
CA ASN A 184 3.30 4.92 -8.44
C ASN A 184 2.93 6.36 -8.03
N ALA A 185 2.25 7.09 -8.92
CA ALA A 185 1.85 8.47 -8.69
C ALA A 185 0.99 8.69 -7.44
N ALA A 186 0.06 7.77 -7.14
CA ALA A 186 -0.78 7.86 -5.96
C ALA A 186 0.03 7.70 -4.68
N GLN A 187 0.94 6.72 -4.64
CA GLN A 187 1.83 6.46 -3.51
C GLN A 187 2.80 7.63 -3.27
N VAL A 188 3.36 8.22 -4.32
CA VAL A 188 4.20 9.43 -4.23
C VAL A 188 3.46 10.57 -3.56
N ASN A 189 2.22 10.85 -4.00
CA ASN A 189 1.42 11.93 -3.43
C ASN A 189 1.04 11.64 -1.98
N GLN A 190 0.56 10.42 -1.70
CA GLN A 190 0.20 9.98 -0.36
C GLN A 190 1.37 10.13 0.63
N PHE A 191 2.58 9.73 0.22
CA PHE A 191 3.79 9.89 1.02
C PHE A 191 4.09 11.38 1.26
N LEU A 192 4.14 12.19 0.20
CA LEU A 192 4.48 13.61 0.30
C LEU A 192 3.44 14.44 1.07
N ASP A 193 2.16 14.05 1.03
CA ASP A 193 1.09 14.68 1.81
C ASP A 193 1.18 14.31 3.29
N ALA A 194 1.62 13.08 3.62
CA ALA A 194 1.80 12.63 4.99
C ALA A 194 2.99 13.30 5.72
N VAL A 195 4.04 13.73 4.99
CA VAL A 195 5.22 14.39 5.58
C VAL A 195 4.86 15.62 6.43
N PRO A 196 4.21 16.68 5.89
CA PRO A 196 3.89 17.86 6.68
C PRO A 196 2.90 17.55 7.81
N GLU A 197 1.95 16.64 7.59
CA GLU A 197 0.99 16.23 8.63
C GLU A 197 1.69 15.61 9.83
N PHE A 198 2.64 14.71 9.58
CA PHE A 198 3.40 14.05 10.64
C PHE A 198 4.33 15.03 11.38
N LEU A 199 5.04 15.90 10.66
CA LEU A 199 5.93 16.89 11.26
C LEU A 199 5.16 17.91 12.11
N GLN A 200 3.99 18.37 11.64
CA GLN A 200 3.11 19.26 12.42
C GLN A 200 2.59 18.56 13.67
N TRP A 201 2.14 17.30 13.55
CA TRP A 201 1.72 16.51 14.70
C TRP A 201 2.86 16.40 15.72
N GLN A 202 4.08 16.02 15.30
CA GLN A 202 5.23 15.96 16.21
C GLN A 202 5.53 17.29 16.91
N GLN A 203 5.38 18.41 16.20
CA GLN A 203 5.62 19.74 16.76
C GLN A 203 4.63 20.09 17.88
N MET A 204 3.39 19.63 17.81
CA MET A 204 2.38 19.91 18.84
C MET A 204 2.80 19.38 20.22
N ALA A 205 3.53 18.27 20.28
CA ALA A 205 4.01 17.69 21.52
C ALA A 205 5.39 18.18 21.97
N CYS A 206 5.99 19.16 21.27
CA CYS A 206 7.23 19.79 21.73
C CYS A 206 6.98 20.61 22.99
N ILE A 207 7.92 20.55 23.93
CA ILE A 207 7.96 21.44 25.09
C ILE A 207 8.63 22.75 24.65
N PRO A 208 8.03 23.92 24.90
CA PRO A 208 8.63 25.20 24.57
C PRO A 208 9.99 25.39 25.24
N GLU A 209 10.88 26.14 24.57
CA GLU A 209 12.22 26.44 25.11
C GLU A 209 12.11 27.22 26.43
N GLY A 210 12.73 26.70 27.49
CA GLY A 210 12.70 27.29 28.82
C GLY A 210 11.54 26.80 29.71
N GLU A 211 10.67 25.93 29.21
CA GLU A 211 9.62 25.27 30.00
C GLU A 211 9.97 23.80 30.29
N GLU A 212 9.46 23.27 31.40
CA GLU A 212 9.65 21.85 31.78
C GLU A 212 8.50 20.95 31.32
N ARG A 213 7.34 21.54 30.96
CA ARG A 213 6.07 20.86 30.65
C ARG A 213 5.34 21.62 29.53
N SER A 214 4.40 20.96 28.86
CA SER A 214 3.46 21.61 27.94
C SER A 214 2.04 21.07 28.16
N ASP A 215 1.06 21.64 27.48
CA ASP A 215 -0.34 21.17 27.54
C ASP A 215 -0.49 19.69 27.15
N ILE A 216 0.38 19.19 26.26
CA ILE A 216 0.42 17.79 25.84
C ILE A 216 1.41 16.98 26.69
N MET A 217 2.60 17.52 26.97
CA MET A 217 3.63 16.88 27.79
C MET A 217 3.50 17.33 29.25
N THR A 218 2.38 16.98 29.88
CA THR A 218 1.98 17.44 31.23
C THR A 218 2.91 16.99 32.35
N LEU A 219 3.66 15.91 32.15
CA LEU A 219 4.68 15.38 33.07
C LEU A 219 6.10 15.56 32.49
N GLY A 220 6.27 16.55 31.60
CA GLY A 220 7.52 16.88 30.95
C GLY A 220 7.95 15.83 29.93
N GLU A 221 9.26 15.76 29.65
CA GLU A 221 9.82 14.86 28.62
C GLU A 221 9.50 13.38 28.87
N ASN A 222 9.25 13.00 30.14
CA ASN A 222 8.91 11.64 30.52
C ASN A 222 7.44 11.26 30.27
N THR A 223 6.59 12.21 29.85
CA THR A 223 5.15 11.98 29.60
C THR A 223 4.89 10.72 28.75
N PRO A 224 5.59 10.46 27.63
CA PRO A 224 5.38 9.22 26.84
C PRO A 224 5.66 7.93 27.62
N ALA A 225 6.74 7.91 28.39
CA ALA A 225 7.12 6.74 29.20
C ALA A 225 6.13 6.51 30.35
N LEU A 226 5.69 7.60 31.00
CA LEU A 226 4.73 7.56 32.09
C LEU A 226 3.31 7.19 31.61
N TYR A 227 2.92 7.63 30.41
CA TYR A 227 1.69 7.18 29.78
C TYR A 227 1.68 5.68 29.51
N LYS A 228 2.78 5.15 28.99
CA LYS A 228 2.94 3.70 28.81
C LYS A 228 2.86 2.98 30.16
N LEU A 229 3.63 3.43 31.15
CA LEU A 229 3.65 2.88 32.51
C LEU A 229 2.24 2.86 33.12
N LEU A 230 1.48 3.94 33.01
CA LEU A 230 0.11 4.00 33.53
C LEU A 230 -0.78 2.93 32.91
N ASN A 231 -0.70 2.75 31.59
CA ASN A 231 -1.59 1.84 30.85
C ASN A 231 -1.21 0.35 30.94
N GLU A 232 0.02 0.01 31.33
CA GLU A 232 0.49 -1.39 31.39
C GLU A 232 -0.42 -2.31 32.22
N ASN A 233 -0.87 -1.87 33.40
CA ASN A 233 -1.78 -2.64 34.27
C ASN A 233 -2.94 -1.80 34.82
N ALA A 234 -3.33 -0.72 34.14
CA ALA A 234 -4.44 0.16 34.55
C ALA A 234 -5.74 -0.63 34.84
N GLU A 235 -6.02 -1.66 34.05
CA GLU A 235 -7.23 -2.48 34.22
C GLU A 235 -7.26 -3.22 35.56
N GLN A 236 -6.11 -3.55 36.16
CA GLN A 236 -6.04 -4.17 37.48
C GLN A 236 -6.48 -3.22 38.59
N VAL A 237 -6.19 -1.93 38.43
CA VAL A 237 -6.66 -0.87 39.34
C VAL A 237 -8.16 -0.65 39.18
N GLU A 238 -8.64 -0.58 37.93
CA GLU A 238 -10.08 -0.45 37.64
C GLU A 238 -10.86 -1.67 38.18
N HIS A 239 -10.34 -2.88 37.98
CA HIS A 239 -10.92 -4.11 38.52
C HIS A 239 -11.00 -4.08 40.04
N PHE A 240 -9.93 -3.69 40.73
CA PHE A 240 -9.92 -3.51 42.18
C PHE A 240 -11.06 -2.58 42.66
N PHE A 241 -11.22 -1.41 42.05
CA PHE A 241 -12.28 -0.48 42.44
C PHE A 241 -13.69 -1.01 42.10
N ARG A 242 -13.86 -1.80 41.03
CA ARG A 242 -15.12 -2.50 40.76
C ARG A 242 -15.47 -3.49 41.88
N LEU A 243 -14.49 -4.27 42.36
CA LEU A 243 -14.68 -5.19 43.48
C LEU A 243 -15.02 -4.45 44.79
N CYS A 244 -14.36 -3.32 45.06
CA CYS A 244 -14.65 -2.48 46.23
C CYS A 244 -16.10 -1.94 46.20
N LYS A 245 -16.57 -1.45 45.05
CA LYS A 245 -17.96 -0.99 44.88
C LYS A 245 -18.97 -2.11 45.09
N LEU A 246 -18.68 -3.31 44.58
CA LEU A 246 -19.54 -4.48 44.76
C LEU A 246 -19.63 -4.88 46.25
N LEU A 247 -18.49 -4.91 46.95
CA LEU A 247 -18.41 -5.20 48.38
C LEU A 247 -19.17 -4.17 49.23
N ALA A 248 -19.06 -2.88 48.89
CA ALA A 248 -19.78 -1.81 49.56
C ALA A 248 -21.30 -1.87 49.34
N PHE A 249 -21.75 -2.37 48.18
CA PHE A 249 -23.18 -2.48 47.83
C PHE A 249 -23.84 -3.71 48.44
N ASP A 250 -23.19 -4.87 48.40
CA ASP A 250 -23.72 -6.12 48.94
C ASP A 250 -22.78 -6.71 49.99
N ALA A 251 -23.01 -6.36 51.25
CA ALA A 251 -22.22 -6.83 52.38
C ALA A 251 -22.26 -8.37 52.61
N ARG A 252 -23.14 -9.11 51.90
CA ARG A 252 -23.16 -10.59 51.93
C ARG A 252 -22.01 -11.17 51.10
N ILE A 253 -21.50 -10.41 50.14
CA ILE A 253 -20.27 -10.71 49.43
C ILE A 253 -19.13 -10.51 50.43
N SER A 254 -18.61 -11.62 50.97
CA SER A 254 -17.50 -11.56 51.91
C SER A 254 -16.17 -11.36 51.18
N ASP A 255 -15.14 -10.83 51.86
CA ASP A 255 -13.75 -10.82 51.36
C ASP A 255 -13.28 -12.19 50.85
N LYS A 256 -13.81 -13.29 51.41
CA LYS A 256 -13.51 -14.67 50.98
C LYS A 256 -14.17 -15.07 49.66
N SER A 257 -15.23 -14.39 49.26
CA SER A 257 -15.91 -14.63 47.97
C SER A 257 -15.30 -13.83 46.81
N LEU A 258 -14.60 -12.73 47.12
CA LEU A 258 -13.90 -11.87 46.15
C LEU A 258 -12.42 -12.21 46.03
N GLY A 259 -11.78 -12.60 47.14
CA GLY A 259 -10.54 -13.35 47.08
C GLY A 259 -10.84 -14.70 46.42
N SER A 260 -9.89 -15.23 45.65
CA SER A 260 -9.96 -16.54 45.03
C SER A 260 -10.17 -17.71 46.01
N ALA A 261 -10.55 -17.51 47.28
CA ALA A 261 -10.77 -18.60 48.23
C ALA A 261 -11.91 -19.56 47.80
N ALA A 262 -12.85 -19.12 46.95
CA ALA A 262 -13.84 -20.00 46.30
C ALA A 262 -13.28 -20.80 45.09
N LYS A 263 -12.10 -20.41 44.58
CA LYS A 263 -11.29 -21.09 43.57
C LYS A 263 -9.82 -21.07 44.02
N VAL A 264 -9.51 -21.67 45.17
CA VAL A 264 -8.17 -22.26 45.33
C VAL A 264 -8.17 -23.40 44.32
N GLN A 265 -8.03 -23.06 43.04
CA GLN A 265 -7.83 -24.03 41.99
C GLN A 265 -6.64 -24.85 42.44
N ALA A 266 -6.75 -26.16 42.30
CA ALA A 266 -5.68 -27.09 42.55
C ALA A 266 -4.50 -26.72 41.63
N PHE A 267 -3.65 -25.82 42.11
CA PHE A 267 -2.40 -25.45 41.48
C PHE A 267 -1.29 -26.06 42.34
N ASP A 268 -0.29 -26.62 41.68
CA ASP A 268 0.86 -27.24 42.32
C ASP A 268 1.91 -26.17 42.64
N PRO A 269 2.18 -25.87 43.93
CA PRO A 269 3.19 -24.88 44.30
C PRO A 269 4.61 -25.25 43.85
N ALA A 270 4.86 -26.52 43.48
CA ALA A 270 6.13 -26.94 42.91
C ALA A 270 6.30 -26.54 41.44
N LYS A 271 5.23 -26.13 40.75
CA LYS A 271 5.26 -25.72 39.34
C LYS A 271 5.20 -24.20 39.21
N SER A 272 6.32 -23.61 38.80
CA SER A 272 6.47 -22.16 38.63
C SER A 272 5.40 -21.51 37.74
N ALA A 273 5.01 -22.16 36.62
CA ALA A 273 4.00 -21.63 35.72
C ALA A 273 2.61 -21.53 36.38
N GLU A 274 2.21 -22.52 37.17
CA GLU A 274 0.92 -22.54 37.85
C GLU A 274 0.88 -21.52 39.01
N VAL A 275 2.00 -21.35 39.72
CA VAL A 275 2.16 -20.28 40.73
C VAL A 275 2.02 -18.90 40.09
N GLN A 276 2.66 -18.68 38.94
CA GLN A 276 2.59 -17.40 38.23
C GLN A 276 1.18 -17.10 37.72
N GLU A 277 0.49 -18.08 37.14
CA GLU A 277 -0.90 -17.93 36.68
C GLU A 277 -1.84 -17.59 37.84
N TYR A 278 -1.70 -18.30 38.97
CA TYR A 278 -2.47 -18.01 40.17
C TYR A 278 -2.22 -16.58 40.68
N MET A 279 -0.96 -16.14 40.75
CA MET A 279 -0.61 -14.78 41.16
C MET A 279 -1.21 -13.72 40.23
N LEU A 280 -1.19 -13.93 38.91
CA LEU A 280 -1.78 -13.00 37.94
C LEU A 280 -3.31 -12.94 38.03
N GLY A 281 -3.95 -14.04 38.43
CA GLY A 281 -5.41 -14.13 38.62
C GLY A 281 -5.94 -13.48 39.90
N LEU A 282 -5.06 -13.10 40.85
CA LEU A 282 -5.44 -12.39 42.06
C LEU A 282 -5.63 -10.88 41.80
N PRO A 283 -6.58 -10.21 42.48
CA PRO A 283 -6.71 -8.76 42.42
C PRO A 283 -5.41 -8.02 42.77
N LEU A 284 -5.29 -6.78 42.32
CA LEU A 284 -4.11 -5.92 42.59
C LEU A 284 -3.81 -5.77 44.08
N ALA A 285 -4.84 -5.65 44.90
CA ALA A 285 -4.79 -5.59 46.36
C ALA A 285 -6.08 -6.21 46.93
N GLN A 286 -6.12 -6.49 48.23
CA GLN A 286 -7.34 -6.97 48.88
C GLN A 286 -8.46 -5.90 48.80
N PRO A 287 -9.60 -6.17 48.13
CA PRO A 287 -10.71 -5.23 48.04
C PRO A 287 -11.26 -4.85 49.43
N ASN A 288 -11.76 -3.63 49.57
CA ASN A 288 -12.37 -3.14 50.81
C ASN A 288 -13.57 -2.23 50.51
N ALA A 289 -14.52 -2.15 51.45
CA ALA A 289 -15.77 -1.41 51.25
C ALA A 289 -15.54 0.11 51.17
N GLU A 290 -14.44 0.60 51.75
CA GLU A 290 -14.05 2.01 51.74
C GLU A 290 -13.48 2.46 50.38
N GLY A 291 -13.14 1.52 49.49
CA GLY A 291 -12.58 1.81 48.17
C GLY A 291 -11.20 2.46 48.23
N LYS A 292 -10.34 2.01 49.15
CA LYS A 292 -8.98 2.54 49.36
C LYS A 292 -7.93 1.55 48.86
N LEU A 293 -7.22 1.91 47.79
CA LEU A 293 -6.09 1.16 47.26
C LEU A 293 -4.79 1.57 47.98
N PRO A 294 -4.08 0.65 48.66
CA PRO A 294 -2.91 0.99 49.45
C PRO A 294 -1.70 1.42 48.61
N LEU A 295 -0.90 2.33 49.15
CA LEU A 295 0.39 2.73 48.58
C LEU A 295 1.57 1.94 49.18
N ASN A 296 1.31 1.11 50.18
CA ASN A 296 2.27 0.18 50.76
C ASN A 296 2.39 -1.08 49.89
N MET A 297 3.59 -1.32 49.35
CA MET A 297 3.91 -2.41 48.44
C MET A 297 3.66 -3.82 49.01
N GLU A 298 3.73 -4.00 50.32
CA GLU A 298 3.46 -5.29 50.96
C GLU A 298 1.99 -5.70 50.86
N LYS A 299 1.09 -4.73 50.65
CA LYS A 299 -0.36 -4.96 50.46
C LYS A 299 -0.74 -5.13 48.99
N ILE A 300 0.25 -5.07 48.09
CA ILE A 300 0.07 -5.19 46.65
C ILE A 300 0.49 -6.58 46.20
N ASN A 301 -0.29 -7.14 45.29
CA ASN A 301 -0.03 -8.40 44.63
C ASN A 301 1.42 -8.41 44.09
N PRO A 302 2.26 -9.39 44.48
CA PRO A 302 3.67 -9.40 44.09
C PRO A 302 3.90 -9.38 42.57
N ALA A 303 2.94 -9.89 41.76
CA ALA A 303 3.03 -9.86 40.31
C ALA A 303 3.03 -8.43 39.73
N TYR A 304 2.40 -7.48 40.42
CA TYR A 304 2.23 -6.10 39.97
C TYR A 304 3.01 -5.08 40.83
N ARG A 305 3.74 -5.54 41.86
CA ARG A 305 4.38 -4.69 42.86
C ARG A 305 5.40 -3.72 42.26
N ALA A 306 6.30 -4.20 41.40
CA ALA A 306 7.33 -3.36 40.78
C ALA A 306 6.72 -2.28 39.86
N TRP A 307 5.67 -2.65 39.14
CA TRP A 307 4.89 -1.74 38.30
C TRP A 307 4.19 -0.68 39.15
N TRP A 308 3.46 -1.09 40.18
CA TRP A 308 2.73 -0.18 41.06
C TRP A 308 3.67 0.75 41.83
N GLN A 309 4.82 0.25 42.27
CA GLN A 309 5.87 1.06 42.88
C GLN A 309 6.35 2.15 41.91
N SER A 310 6.68 1.77 40.67
CA SER A 310 7.09 2.73 39.64
C SER A 310 6.03 3.80 39.38
N LEU A 311 4.75 3.41 39.31
CA LEU A 311 3.65 4.34 39.13
C LEU A 311 3.48 5.29 40.33
N CYS A 312 3.66 4.76 41.55
CA CYS A 312 3.62 5.54 42.78
C CYS A 312 4.74 6.58 42.83
N ASP A 313 5.96 6.16 42.52
CA ASP A 313 7.17 6.98 42.65
C ASP A 313 7.23 8.07 41.58
N ASN A 314 6.74 7.79 40.36
CA ASN A 314 6.87 8.70 39.23
C ASN A 314 5.62 9.54 38.92
N ILE A 315 4.42 9.14 39.38
CA ILE A 315 3.18 9.88 39.09
C ILE A 315 2.39 10.20 40.37
N ILE A 316 1.98 9.18 41.14
CA ILE A 316 1.01 9.38 42.22
C ILE A 316 1.56 10.27 43.34
N ARG A 317 2.77 9.97 43.85
CA ARG A 317 3.35 10.75 44.96
C ARG A 317 3.79 12.17 44.52
N PRO A 318 4.48 12.36 43.37
CA PRO A 318 4.88 13.70 42.94
C PRO A 318 3.70 14.61 42.60
N GLU A 319 2.69 14.09 41.90
CA GLU A 319 1.62 14.92 41.32
C GLU A 319 0.38 15.01 42.22
N LEU A 320 -0.07 13.91 42.83
CA LEU A 320 -1.29 13.92 43.67
C LEU A 320 -1.03 14.23 45.14
N LYS A 321 0.21 14.04 45.62
CA LYS A 321 0.63 14.29 47.02
C LYS A 321 -0.39 13.80 48.05
N PRO A 322 -0.76 12.50 48.03
CA PRO A 322 -1.82 11.99 48.88
C PRO A 322 -1.45 12.15 50.37
N GLU A 323 -2.40 12.66 51.16
CA GLU A 323 -2.24 12.84 52.61
C GLU A 323 -2.31 11.53 53.40
N SER A 324 -2.73 10.45 52.75
CA SER A 324 -2.89 9.11 53.34
C SER A 324 -2.07 8.07 52.58
N ASP A 325 -1.79 6.93 53.21
CA ASP A 325 -1.08 5.78 52.60
C ASP A 325 -1.96 4.96 51.63
N SER A 326 -2.92 5.62 50.97
CA SER A 326 -3.86 5.02 50.03
C SER A 326 -4.43 6.05 49.05
N ILE A 327 -4.90 5.59 47.90
CA ILE A 327 -5.71 6.39 46.96
C ILE A 327 -7.10 5.79 46.80
N ASP A 328 -8.08 6.60 46.43
CA ASP A 328 -9.41 6.13 46.03
C ASP A 328 -9.61 6.24 44.52
N ALA A 329 -10.80 5.84 44.07
CA ALA A 329 -11.16 5.88 42.66
C ALA A 329 -11.11 7.31 42.07
N ALA A 330 -11.39 8.35 42.86
CA ALA A 330 -11.33 9.73 42.39
C ALA A 330 -9.89 10.16 42.14
N ALA A 331 -8.99 9.86 43.09
CA ALA A 331 -7.55 10.09 42.92
C ALA A 331 -6.99 9.29 41.72
N TRP A 332 -7.43 8.05 41.51
CA TRP A 332 -7.05 7.28 40.32
C TRP A 332 -7.49 7.93 39.01
N GLN A 333 -8.73 8.43 38.93
CA GLN A 333 -9.17 9.18 37.74
C GLN A 333 -8.40 10.49 37.55
N GLN A 334 -7.98 11.16 38.63
CA GLN A 334 -7.09 12.32 38.54
C GLN A 334 -5.72 11.94 37.96
N THR A 335 -5.14 10.80 38.36
CA THR A 335 -3.90 10.28 37.76
C THR A 335 -4.04 10.09 36.25
N LYS A 336 -5.15 9.48 35.80
CA LYS A 336 -5.44 9.31 34.37
C LYS A 336 -5.63 10.66 33.66
N ALA A 337 -6.33 11.60 34.30
CA ALA A 337 -6.59 12.93 33.75
C ALA A 337 -5.31 13.74 33.49
N LEU A 338 -4.24 13.54 34.26
CA LEU A 338 -2.94 14.16 34.00
C LEU A 338 -2.39 13.80 32.62
N LEU A 339 -2.63 12.57 32.17
CA LEU A 339 -2.10 12.04 30.90
C LEU A 339 -3.13 12.03 29.76
N ALA A 340 -4.38 12.42 30.03
CA ALA A 340 -5.44 12.49 29.03
C ALA A 340 -5.14 13.45 27.85
N PRO A 341 -4.45 14.60 28.03
CA PRO A 341 -4.02 15.42 26.89
C PRO A 341 -3.08 14.66 25.95
N TYR A 342 -2.16 13.88 26.50
CA TYR A 342 -1.23 13.05 25.73
C TYR A 342 -1.95 11.88 25.04
N GLU A 343 -2.91 11.25 25.70
CA GLU A 343 -3.78 10.22 25.10
C GLU A 343 -4.54 10.77 23.87
N ASN A 344 -5.17 11.94 24.01
CA ASN A 344 -5.87 12.60 22.92
C ASN A 344 -4.92 12.99 21.77
N TYR A 345 -3.72 13.44 22.10
CA TYR A 345 -2.66 13.72 21.13
C TYR A 345 -2.27 12.47 20.31
N LEU A 346 -2.11 11.32 20.98
CA LEU A 346 -1.82 10.04 20.31
C LEU A 346 -2.99 9.57 19.43
N ALA A 347 -4.23 9.70 19.92
CA ALA A 347 -5.42 9.35 19.15
C ALA A 347 -5.60 10.23 17.90
N GLY A 348 -5.10 11.47 17.96
CA GLY A 348 -5.09 12.42 16.85
C GLY A 348 -3.89 12.30 15.90
N LYS A 349 -3.12 11.21 15.92
CA LYS A 349 -1.94 11.02 15.06
C LYS A 349 -2.29 11.17 13.57
N LYS A 350 -1.57 12.04 12.88
CA LYS A 350 -1.65 12.24 11.42
C LYS A 350 -0.32 11.90 10.74
N GLY A 351 -0.37 11.57 9.45
CA GLY A 351 0.82 11.19 8.68
C GLY A 351 1.55 9.93 9.17
N ALA A 352 0.86 9.01 9.86
CA ALA A 352 1.45 7.77 10.41
C ALA A 352 2.20 6.92 9.35
N LEU A 353 1.86 7.09 8.07
CA LEU A 353 2.54 6.49 6.93
C LEU A 353 4.06 6.72 6.96
N VAL A 354 4.52 7.89 7.42
CA VAL A 354 5.93 8.27 7.39
C VAL A 354 6.62 8.14 8.76
N GLU A 355 5.96 7.53 9.75
CA GLU A 355 6.47 7.44 11.13
C GLU A 355 7.81 6.71 11.25
N ALA A 356 8.06 5.73 10.39
CA ALA A 356 9.32 4.98 10.36
C ALA A 356 10.48 5.74 9.67
N VAL A 357 10.20 6.86 9.01
CA VAL A 357 11.20 7.65 8.28
C VAL A 357 11.92 8.59 9.26
N PRO A 358 13.27 8.68 9.21
CA PRO A 358 14.02 9.58 10.07
C PRO A 358 13.55 11.04 9.93
N LYS A 359 13.42 11.75 11.07
CA LYS A 359 12.99 13.15 11.10
C LYS A 359 13.83 14.06 10.22
N GLU A 360 15.14 13.83 10.16
CA GLU A 360 16.07 14.59 9.29
C GLU A 360 15.71 14.44 7.80
N SER A 361 15.37 13.23 7.35
CA SER A 361 14.91 12.99 5.98
C SER A 361 13.58 13.69 5.70
N LEU A 362 12.63 13.61 6.64
CA LEU A 362 11.33 14.27 6.50
C LEU A 362 11.45 15.79 6.38
N LEU A 363 12.31 16.41 7.18
CA LEU A 363 12.63 17.84 7.06
C LEU A 363 13.26 18.15 5.70
N ALA A 364 14.24 17.35 5.26
CA ALA A 364 14.85 17.53 3.93
C ALA A 364 13.82 17.42 2.78
N TYR A 365 12.83 16.53 2.91
CA TYR A 365 11.74 16.41 1.92
C TYR A 365 10.79 17.60 1.96
N GLN A 366 10.44 18.09 3.16
CA GLN A 366 9.59 19.27 3.33
C GLN A 366 10.27 20.55 2.81
N ASP A 367 11.58 20.70 3.06
CA ASP A 367 12.35 21.88 2.64
C ASP A 367 12.63 21.91 1.13
N CYS A 368 12.67 20.74 0.48
CA CYS A 368 12.88 20.63 -0.96
C CYS A 368 11.59 20.90 -1.75
N LYS A 369 11.31 22.18 -2.03
CA LYS A 369 10.12 22.64 -2.78
C LYS A 369 9.98 22.00 -4.17
N GLU A 370 11.09 21.66 -4.83
CA GLU A 370 11.07 21.04 -6.16
C GLU A 370 10.78 19.54 -6.15
N LEU A 371 10.85 18.86 -4.99
CA LEU A 371 10.78 17.39 -4.92
C LEU A 371 9.51 16.84 -5.57
N ARG A 372 8.34 17.39 -5.22
CA ARG A 372 7.05 16.95 -5.77
C ARG A 372 7.00 17.13 -7.28
N ASP A 373 7.43 18.29 -7.78
CA ASP A 373 7.43 18.59 -9.20
C ASP A 373 8.40 17.70 -9.98
N LYS A 374 9.58 17.41 -9.42
CA LYS A 374 10.56 16.49 -10.02
C LYS A 374 10.06 15.04 -10.03
N ALA A 375 9.40 14.58 -8.98
CA ALA A 375 8.80 13.25 -8.97
C ALA A 375 7.66 13.14 -9.99
N ALA A 376 6.81 14.17 -10.10
CA ALA A 376 5.77 14.24 -11.12
C ALA A 376 6.32 14.31 -12.56
N ASP A 377 7.44 15.02 -12.78
CA ASP A 377 8.16 15.02 -14.05
C ASP A 377 8.67 13.62 -14.43
N LEU A 378 9.26 12.89 -13.48
CA LEU A 378 9.70 11.51 -13.72
C LEU A 378 8.53 10.60 -14.11
N ILE A 379 7.40 10.65 -13.40
CA ILE A 379 6.20 9.87 -13.73
C ILE A 379 5.70 10.21 -15.13
N ARG A 380 5.64 11.51 -15.48
CA ARG A 380 5.17 11.94 -16.81
C ARG A 380 6.11 11.45 -17.91
N ARG A 381 7.42 11.56 -17.70
CA ARG A 381 8.44 11.09 -18.65
C ARG A 381 8.43 9.58 -18.78
N ASP A 382 8.17 8.87 -17.69
CA ASP A 382 7.98 7.42 -17.70
C ASP A 382 6.75 7.04 -18.54
N GLN A 383 5.59 7.62 -18.24
CA GLN A 383 4.35 7.37 -19.00
C GLN A 383 4.50 7.69 -20.50
N ALA A 384 5.31 8.69 -20.88
CA ALA A 384 5.59 8.97 -22.28
C ALA A 384 6.34 7.83 -23.01
N VAL A 385 7.14 7.02 -22.29
CA VAL A 385 7.74 5.80 -22.83
C VAL A 385 6.65 4.77 -23.16
N ALA A 386 5.63 4.66 -22.29
CA ALA A 386 4.49 3.77 -22.51
C ALA A 386 3.71 4.12 -23.79
N GLU A 387 3.45 5.40 -24.03
CA GLU A 387 2.75 5.86 -25.24
C GLU A 387 3.53 5.51 -26.52
N THR A 388 4.87 5.56 -26.46
CA THR A 388 5.73 5.15 -27.58
C THR A 388 5.69 3.63 -27.79
N LEU A 389 5.52 2.85 -26.73
CA LEU A 389 5.44 1.38 -26.78
C LEU A 389 4.05 0.85 -27.14
N LYS A 390 2.99 1.61 -26.87
CA LYS A 390 1.59 1.23 -27.11
C LYS A 390 1.11 1.55 -28.52
N ALA A 391 1.63 2.63 -29.11
CA ALA A 391 1.39 2.95 -30.51
C ALA A 391 1.92 1.83 -31.41
#